data_AF-A0AAN4ZIY0-F1
#
_entry.id   AF-A0AAN4ZIY0-F1
#
_cell.length_a   1.000
_cell.length_b   1.000
_cell.length_c   1.000
_cell.angle_alpha   90.00
_cell.angle_beta   90.00
_cell.angle_gamma   90.00
#
_symmetry.space_group_name_H-M   'P 1'
#
loop_
_entity.id
_entity.type
_entity.pdbx_description
1 polymer ?
#
loop_
_entity_poly.entity_id
_entity_poly.type
_entity_poly.pdbx_seq_one_letter_code
_entity_poly.pdbx_strand_id
1 'polypeptide(L)'
;GMAEQLMKSRLDPTVECDLCGSKTSSTTIRMCTKRRCEMFNKLLCLACALDGGHGGHVVKYDVRMEKVRKELQKEMTNICSKFEEKKLNVVKLSDQVTSMAQTLKRDIVHVQIPLRVLLQVHSLASEQDAKESRNVERTCPNSRG
;
A
#
# COMPACT_ATOMS: atom_id res chain seq x y z
N GLY A 1 -6.68 36.82 -43.10
CA GLY A 1 -5.20 36.89 -42.90
C GLY A 1 -4.70 35.84 -41.93
N MET A 2 -3.38 35.60 -41.85
CA MET A 2 -2.78 34.61 -40.92
C MET A 2 -3.19 34.84 -39.44
N ALA A 3 -3.45 36.08 -39.05
CA ALA A 3 -3.98 36.43 -37.72
C ALA A 3 -5.41 35.89 -37.46
N GLU A 4 -6.30 35.90 -38.45
CA GLU A 4 -7.65 35.31 -38.32
C GLU A 4 -7.60 33.78 -38.26
N GLN A 5 -6.65 33.15 -38.95
CA GLN A 5 -6.44 31.70 -38.87
C GLN A 5 -5.84 31.29 -37.52
N LEU A 6 -4.96 32.11 -36.93
CA LEU A 6 -4.44 31.93 -35.57
C LEU A 6 -5.50 32.18 -34.47
N MET A 7 -6.48 33.05 -34.73
CA MET A 7 -7.63 33.24 -33.82
C MET A 7 -8.65 32.10 -33.92
N LYS A 8 -8.88 31.54 -35.11
CA LYS A 8 -9.75 30.36 -35.29
C LYS A 8 -9.20 29.07 -34.64
N SER A 9 -7.90 28.94 -34.47
CA SER A 9 -7.27 27.78 -33.81
C SER A 9 -7.21 27.88 -32.28
N ARG A 10 -7.56 29.04 -31.71
CA ARG A 10 -7.69 29.28 -30.25
C ARG A 10 -9.15 29.40 -29.82
N LEU A 11 -10.02 28.52 -30.32
CA LEU A 11 -11.36 28.41 -29.73
C LEU A 11 -11.18 27.99 -28.27
N ASP A 12 -11.46 28.91 -27.35
CA ASP A 12 -11.50 28.61 -25.93
C ASP A 12 -12.44 27.42 -25.74
N PRO A 13 -11.99 26.35 -25.06
CA PRO A 13 -12.83 25.18 -24.85
C PRO A 13 -14.12 25.62 -24.15
N THR A 14 -15.24 25.17 -24.70
CA THR A 14 -16.55 25.39 -24.10
C THR A 14 -16.77 24.35 -23.01
N VAL A 15 -17.39 24.80 -21.92
CA VAL A 15 -17.60 24.01 -20.71
C VAL A 15 -19.03 24.26 -20.26
N GLU A 16 -19.69 23.20 -19.80
CA GLU A 16 -21.09 23.24 -19.39
C GLU A 16 -21.22 23.73 -17.94
N CYS A 17 -22.22 24.56 -17.68
CA CYS A 17 -22.61 24.95 -16.34
C CYS A 17 -23.47 23.86 -15.71
N ASP A 18 -23.07 23.33 -14.54
CA ASP A 18 -23.80 22.28 -13.83
C ASP A 18 -25.16 22.74 -13.28
N LEU A 19 -25.43 24.06 -13.24
CA LEU A 19 -26.71 24.60 -12.76
C LEU A 19 -27.72 24.82 -13.88
N CYS A 20 -27.30 25.45 -14.99
CA CYS A 20 -28.21 25.85 -16.06
C CYS A 20 -28.01 25.09 -17.37
N GLY A 21 -27.03 24.20 -17.46
CA GLY A 21 -26.72 23.41 -18.66
C GLY A 21 -26.16 24.21 -19.84
N SER A 22 -25.96 25.53 -19.70
CA SER A 22 -25.43 26.35 -20.79
C SER A 22 -23.96 26.03 -21.03
N LYS A 23 -23.56 25.86 -22.29
CA LYS A 23 -22.16 25.76 -22.70
C LYS A 23 -21.58 27.16 -22.92
N THR A 24 -20.58 27.53 -22.13
CA THR A 24 -19.93 28.85 -22.21
C THR A 24 -18.41 28.72 -22.34
N SER A 25 -17.72 29.80 -22.69
CA SER A 25 -16.25 29.80 -22.66
C SER A 25 -15.75 29.43 -21.26
N SER A 26 -14.72 28.60 -21.18
CA SER A 26 -14.05 28.26 -19.92
C SER A 26 -13.61 29.49 -19.11
N THR A 27 -13.38 30.64 -19.76
CA THR A 27 -13.02 31.90 -19.08
C THR A 27 -14.14 32.47 -18.20
N THR A 28 -15.40 32.18 -18.52
CA THR A 28 -16.59 32.62 -17.76
C THR A 28 -17.10 31.57 -16.78
N ILE A 29 -16.53 30.35 -16.80
CA ILE A 29 -16.83 29.30 -15.84
C ILE A 29 -16.05 29.51 -14.54
N ARG A 30 -16.69 29.14 -13.44
CA ARG A 30 -16.18 29.21 -12.09
C ARG A 30 -16.39 27.85 -11.42
N MET A 31 -15.50 27.46 -10.53
CA MET A 31 -15.62 26.24 -9.75
C MET A 31 -15.85 26.61 -8.28
N CYS A 32 -16.87 26.07 -7.65
CA CYS A 32 -17.11 26.30 -6.22
C CYS A 32 -16.11 25.53 -5.36
N THR A 33 -15.43 26.21 -4.45
CA THR A 33 -14.39 25.67 -3.55
C THR A 33 -14.78 25.70 -2.08
N LYS A 34 -15.93 26.29 -1.71
CA LYS A 34 -16.39 26.30 -0.32
C LYS A 34 -16.88 24.92 0.10
N ARG A 35 -16.16 24.31 1.04
CA ARG A 35 -16.59 23.07 1.70
C ARG A 35 -17.95 23.27 2.35
N ARG A 36 -18.84 22.28 2.23
CA ARG A 36 -20.26 22.32 2.68
C ARG A 36 -21.20 23.22 1.87
N CYS A 37 -20.77 23.75 0.73
CA CYS A 37 -21.68 24.34 -0.26
C CYS A 37 -22.34 23.21 -1.08
N GLU A 38 -23.62 23.33 -1.41
CA GLU A 38 -24.34 22.36 -2.26
C GLU A 38 -23.72 22.24 -3.66
N MET A 39 -23.07 23.30 -4.12
CA MET A 39 -22.37 23.36 -5.41
C MET A 39 -20.87 23.06 -5.29
N PHE A 40 -20.38 22.55 -4.16
CA PHE A 40 -18.94 22.25 -3.98
C PHE A 40 -18.39 21.34 -5.09
N ASN A 41 -17.25 21.73 -5.67
CA ASN A 41 -16.62 21.11 -6.85
C ASN A 41 -17.47 21.10 -8.14
N LYS A 42 -18.59 21.82 -8.19
CA LYS A 42 -19.37 22.01 -9.42
C LYS A 42 -18.93 23.25 -10.20
N LEU A 43 -19.11 23.18 -11.51
CA LEU A 43 -18.83 24.23 -12.49
C LEU A 43 -20.06 25.10 -12.71
N LEU A 44 -19.90 26.40 -12.53
CA LEU A 44 -20.96 27.39 -12.66
C LEU A 44 -20.54 28.43 -13.69
N CYS A 45 -21.44 28.83 -14.58
CA CYS A 45 -21.23 30.08 -15.33
C CYS A 45 -21.27 31.26 -14.35
N LEU A 46 -20.59 32.35 -14.70
CA LEU A 46 -20.48 33.52 -13.83
C LEU A 46 -21.85 34.04 -13.37
N ALA A 47 -22.86 34.06 -14.26
CA ALA A 47 -24.22 34.46 -13.91
C ALA A 47 -24.82 33.55 -12.82
N CYS A 48 -24.84 32.24 -13.04
CA CYS A 48 -25.32 31.27 -12.04
C CYS A 48 -24.56 31.33 -10.71
N ALA A 49 -23.27 31.63 -10.73
CA ALA A 49 -22.50 31.81 -9.50
C ALA A 49 -22.93 33.06 -8.72
N LEU A 50 -23.25 34.16 -9.40
CA LEU A 50 -23.68 35.40 -8.76
C LEU A 50 -25.15 35.30 -8.31
N ASP A 51 -26.04 34.92 -9.23
CA ASP A 51 -27.49 34.82 -8.99
C ASP A 51 -27.83 33.75 -7.94
N GLY A 52 -27.06 32.66 -7.90
CA GLY A 52 -27.19 31.58 -6.91
C GLY A 52 -26.50 31.86 -5.57
N GLY A 53 -25.95 33.05 -5.33
CA GLY A 53 -25.30 33.39 -4.07
C GLY A 53 -23.99 32.63 -3.79
N HIS A 54 -23.31 32.17 -4.85
CA HIS A 54 -22.05 31.43 -4.78
C HIS A 54 -20.82 32.28 -5.13
N GLY A 55 -20.97 33.57 -5.40
CA GLY A 55 -19.89 34.45 -5.86
C GLY A 55 -18.65 34.44 -4.97
N GLY A 56 -18.83 34.44 -3.63
CA GLY A 56 -17.72 34.35 -2.67
C GLY A 56 -17.14 32.94 -2.47
N HIS A 57 -17.72 31.93 -3.11
CA HIS A 57 -17.32 30.53 -2.96
C HIS A 57 -16.57 30.01 -4.17
N VAL A 58 -16.51 30.78 -5.26
CA VAL A 58 -16.08 30.26 -6.55
C VAL A 58 -14.76 30.88 -7.01
N VAL A 59 -13.95 30.08 -7.70
CA VAL A 59 -12.70 30.52 -8.32
C VAL A 59 -12.78 30.34 -9.83
N LYS A 60 -11.94 31.05 -10.58
CA LYS A 60 -11.85 30.84 -12.04
C LYS A 60 -11.50 29.38 -12.32
N TYR A 61 -12.28 28.77 -13.21
CA TYR A 61 -11.99 27.42 -13.67
C TYR A 61 -10.81 27.44 -14.63
N ASP A 62 -9.79 26.62 -14.32
CA ASP A 62 -8.62 26.43 -15.17
C ASP A 62 -8.68 25.03 -15.80
N VAL A 63 -8.89 25.01 -17.11
CA VAL A 63 -9.00 23.80 -17.92
C VAL A 63 -7.71 22.97 -17.89
N ARG A 64 -6.54 23.62 -17.76
CA ARG A 64 -5.25 22.92 -17.66
C ARG A 64 -5.17 22.17 -16.34
N MET A 65 -5.58 22.82 -15.25
CA MET A 65 -5.63 22.18 -13.93
C MET A 65 -6.66 21.06 -13.87
N GLU A 66 -7.77 21.17 -14.61
CA GLU A 66 -8.74 20.07 -14.67
C GLU A 66 -8.16 18.80 -15.31
N LYS A 67 -7.39 18.95 -16.41
CA LYS A 67 -6.72 17.79 -17.02
C LYS A 67 -5.82 17.09 -16.01
N VAL A 68 -5.02 17.86 -15.28
CA VAL A 68 -4.14 17.35 -14.23
C VAL A 68 -4.96 16.67 -13.12
N ARG A 69 -6.07 17.26 -12.68
CA ARG A 69 -6.94 16.63 -11.66
C ARG A 69 -7.51 15.29 -12.14
N LYS A 70 -7.96 15.20 -13.39
CA LYS A 70 -8.49 13.95 -13.96
C LYS A 70 -7.41 12.87 -14.06
N GLU A 71 -6.21 13.24 -14.46
CA GLU A 71 -5.06 12.33 -14.49
C GLU A 71 -4.72 11.83 -13.07
N LEU A 72 -4.61 12.73 -12.10
CA LEU A 72 -4.37 12.37 -10.69
C LEU A 72 -5.48 11.49 -10.12
N GLN A 73 -6.75 11.74 -10.45
CA GLN A 73 -7.87 10.92 -9.99
C GLN A 73 -7.81 9.50 -10.57
N LYS A 74 -7.43 9.37 -11.85
CA LYS A 74 -7.21 8.07 -12.49
C LYS A 74 -6.04 7.32 -11.84
N GLU A 75 -4.93 8.01 -11.58
CA GLU A 75 -3.78 7.43 -10.88
C GLU A 75 -4.15 6.98 -9.47
N MET A 76 -4.86 7.82 -8.71
CA MET A 76 -5.31 7.49 -7.36
C MET A 76 -6.23 6.27 -7.35
N THR A 77 -7.16 6.18 -8.30
CA THR A 77 -8.05 5.02 -8.44
C THR A 77 -7.26 3.73 -8.69
N ASN A 78 -6.24 3.80 -9.54
CA ASN A 78 -5.35 2.66 -9.83
C ASN A 78 -4.46 2.28 -8.63
N ILE A 79 -4.00 3.27 -7.85
CA ILE A 79 -3.24 3.01 -6.62
C ILE A 79 -4.14 2.32 -5.59
N CYS A 80 -5.38 2.80 -5.40
CA CYS A 80 -6.34 2.20 -4.48
C CYS A 80 -6.67 0.75 -4.85
N SER A 81 -6.90 0.45 -6.14
CA SER A 81 -7.18 -0.93 -6.56
C SER A 81 -5.99 -1.87 -6.31
N LYS A 82 -4.77 -1.44 -6.67
CA LYS A 82 -3.54 -2.21 -6.40
C LYS A 82 -3.29 -2.40 -4.91
N PHE A 83 -3.61 -1.39 -4.10
CA PHE A 83 -3.47 -1.49 -2.65
C PHE A 83 -4.42 -2.53 -2.07
N GLU A 84 -5.68 -2.56 -2.50
CA GLU A 84 -6.66 -3.54 -2.02
C GLU A 84 -6.28 -4.97 -2.43
N GLU A 85 -5.79 -5.16 -3.66
CA GLU A 85 -5.25 -6.44 -4.11
C GLU A 85 -4.06 -6.90 -3.25
N LYS A 86 -3.10 -6.01 -2.99
CA LYS A 86 -1.95 -6.32 -2.13
C LYS A 86 -2.36 -6.64 -0.70
N LYS A 87 -3.32 -5.91 -0.14
CA LYS A 87 -3.86 -6.15 1.20
C LYS A 87 -4.46 -7.56 1.30
N LEU A 88 -5.30 -7.96 0.33
CA LEU A 88 -5.86 -9.31 0.27
C LEU A 88 -4.77 -10.38 0.19
N ASN A 89 -3.73 -10.15 -0.63
CA ASN A 89 -2.60 -11.07 -0.75
C ASN A 89 -1.81 -11.21 0.56
N VAL A 90 -1.57 -10.10 1.28
CA VAL A 90 -0.88 -10.14 2.58
C VAL A 90 -1.68 -10.94 3.61
N VAL A 91 -3.00 -10.73 3.68
CA VAL A 91 -3.87 -11.51 4.58
C VAL A 91 -3.78 -12.99 4.25
N LYS A 92 -3.93 -13.36 2.97
CA LYS A 92 -3.84 -14.76 2.52
C LYS A 92 -2.50 -15.41 2.86
N LEU A 93 -1.39 -14.71 2.65
CA LEU A 93 -0.05 -15.19 3.02
C LEU A 93 0.10 -15.36 4.53
N SER A 94 -0.45 -14.44 5.33
CA SER A 94 -0.44 -14.55 6.78
C SER A 94 -1.18 -15.80 7.27
N ASP A 95 -2.32 -16.11 6.67
CA ASP A 95 -3.10 -17.31 7.01
C ASP A 95 -2.32 -18.58 6.67
N GLN A 96 -1.65 -18.61 5.52
CA GLN A 96 -0.79 -19.73 5.12
C GLN A 96 0.37 -19.95 6.10
N VAL A 97 1.09 -18.89 6.46
CA VAL A 97 2.19 -18.98 7.44
C VAL A 97 1.69 -19.45 8.81
N THR A 98 0.53 -18.96 9.24
CA THR A 98 -0.10 -19.39 10.50
C THR A 98 -0.43 -20.88 10.47
N SER A 99 -1.02 -21.36 9.37
CA SER A 99 -1.30 -22.79 9.18
C SER A 99 -0.03 -23.64 9.21
N MET A 100 1.04 -23.20 8.53
CA MET A 100 2.32 -23.90 8.54
C MET A 100 2.93 -23.96 9.94
N ALA A 101 2.88 -22.86 10.69
CA ALA A 101 3.37 -22.83 12.08
C ALA A 101 2.59 -23.77 12.99
N GLN A 102 1.26 -23.86 12.82
CA GLN A 102 0.43 -24.81 13.58
C GLN A 102 0.72 -26.27 13.23
N THR A 103 1.00 -26.57 11.95
CA THR A 103 1.43 -27.91 11.52
C THR A 103 2.77 -28.27 12.13
N LEU A 104 3.78 -27.39 12.00
CA LEU A 104 5.10 -27.61 12.59
C LEU A 104 5.03 -27.82 14.11
N LYS A 105 4.19 -27.03 14.80
CA LYS A 105 3.97 -27.17 16.24
C LYS A 105 3.39 -28.55 16.60
N ARG A 106 2.46 -29.07 15.81
CA ARG A 106 1.92 -30.44 16.00
C ARG A 106 2.99 -31.48 15.75
N ASP A 107 3.73 -31.36 14.65
CA ASP A 107 4.73 -32.34 14.24
C ASP A 107 5.88 -32.45 15.24
N ILE A 108 6.34 -31.31 15.79
CA ILE A 108 7.40 -31.27 16.82
C ILE A 108 7.00 -32.02 18.09
N VAL A 109 5.73 -31.95 18.51
CA VAL A 109 5.25 -32.67 19.71
C VAL A 109 5.27 -34.19 19.50
N HIS A 110 5.23 -34.64 18.24
CA HIS A 110 5.31 -36.06 17.89
C HIS A 110 6.75 -36.53 17.59
N VAL A 111 7.74 -35.64 17.60
CA VAL A 111 9.15 -36.03 17.52
C VAL A 111 9.55 -36.70 18.84
N GLN A 112 9.40 -38.01 18.91
CA GLN A 112 10.00 -38.83 19.95
C GLN A 112 11.41 -39.23 19.51
N ILE A 113 12.42 -38.86 20.30
CA ILE A 113 13.77 -39.42 20.12
C ILE A 113 13.68 -40.90 20.52
N PRO A 114 13.95 -41.85 19.60
CA PRO A 114 13.85 -43.25 19.92
C PRO A 114 14.77 -43.61 21.09
N LEU A 115 14.26 -44.37 22.07
CA LEU A 115 15.01 -44.76 23.27
C LEU A 115 16.37 -45.40 22.92
N ARG A 116 16.43 -46.15 21.81
CA ARG A 116 17.67 -46.75 21.31
C ARG A 116 18.75 -45.71 20.99
N VAL A 117 18.38 -44.55 20.44
CA VAL A 117 19.30 -43.45 20.13
C VAL A 117 19.79 -42.80 21.42
N LEU A 118 18.89 -42.55 22.38
CA LEU A 118 19.27 -42.03 23.71
C LEU A 118 20.25 -42.96 24.43
N LEU A 119 20.01 -44.27 24.39
CA LEU A 119 20.89 -45.28 24.96
C LEU A 119 22.25 -45.35 24.26
N GLN A 120 22.30 -45.20 22.93
CA GLN A 120 23.56 -45.14 22.17
C GLN A 120 24.39 -43.90 22.55
N VAL A 121 23.75 -42.73 22.69
CA VAL A 121 24.44 -41.51 23.13
C VAL A 121 25.00 -41.68 24.55
N HIS A 122 24.23 -42.26 25.48
CA HIS A 122 24.71 -42.55 26.84
C HIS A 122 25.89 -43.54 26.85
N SER A 123 25.85 -44.58 26.01
CA SER A 123 26.95 -45.54 25.88
C SER A 123 28.22 -44.86 25.38
N LEU A 124 28.11 -44.04 24.33
CA LEU A 124 29.25 -43.32 23.76
C LEU A 124 29.84 -42.29 24.73
N ALA A 125 28.99 -41.56 25.47
CA ALA A 125 29.43 -40.64 26.52
C ALA A 125 30.18 -41.39 27.63
N SER A 126 29.63 -42.52 28.10
CA SER A 126 30.28 -43.35 29.13
C SER A 126 31.61 -43.95 28.65
N GLU A 127 31.71 -44.33 27.38
CA GLU A 127 32.96 -44.79 26.76
C GLU A 127 33.99 -43.68 26.66
N GLN A 128 33.56 -42.44 26.40
CA GLN A 128 34.41 -41.28 26.33
C GLN A 128 34.93 -40.90 27.72
N ASP A 129 34.06 -40.86 28.73
CA ASP A 129 34.42 -40.65 30.14
C ASP A 129 35.40 -41.74 30.64
N ALA A 130 35.18 -42.99 30.23
CA ALA A 130 36.08 -44.10 30.55
C ALA A 130 37.43 -44.04 29.82
N LYS A 131 37.49 -43.41 28.63
CA LYS A 131 38.74 -43.14 27.91
C LYS A 131 39.51 -41.97 28.53
N GLU A 132 38.82 -40.90 28.91
CA GLU A 132 39.41 -39.76 29.61
C GLU A 132 39.97 -40.17 30.97
N SER A 133 39.23 -40.97 31.75
CA SER A 133 39.70 -41.52 33.04
C SER A 133 40.98 -42.35 32.88
N ARG A 134 41.05 -43.22 31.86
CA ARG A 134 42.28 -44.01 31.57
C ARG A 134 43.46 -43.15 31.10
N ASN A 135 43.21 -42.02 30.46
CA ASN A 135 44.26 -41.09 30.06
C ASN A 135 44.78 -40.26 31.25
N VAL A 136 43.93 -39.94 32.22
CA VAL A 136 44.31 -39.33 33.50
C VAL A 136 45.19 -40.29 34.32
N GLU A 137 44.82 -41.57 34.41
CA GLU A 137 45.65 -42.60 35.09
C GLU A 137 47.04 -42.79 34.46
N ARG A 138 47.20 -42.53 33.15
CA ARG A 138 48.49 -42.61 32.45
C ARG A 138 49.34 -41.35 32.53
N THR A 139 48.78 -40.24 32.97
CA THR A 139 49.48 -38.94 33.05
C THR A 139 49.80 -38.48 34.47
N CYS A 140 49.43 -39.25 35.50
CA CYS A 140 50.00 -39.07 36.83
C CYS A 140 51.34 -39.82 36.93
N PRO A 141 52.51 -39.13 36.88
CA PRO A 141 53.75 -39.78 37.25
C PRO A 141 53.66 -40.22 38.71
N ASN A 142 54.03 -41.47 38.95
CA ASN A 142 54.27 -42.06 40.27
C ASN A 142 54.95 -41.02 41.17
N SER A 143 54.17 -40.46 42.09
CA SER A 143 54.65 -39.63 43.19
C SER A 143 54.29 -40.34 44.47
N ARG A 144 55.04 -41.43 44.75
CA ARG A 144 55.35 -41.96 46.08
C ARG A 144 56.19 -43.23 45.95
N GLY A 145 57.41 -43.17 46.47
CA GLY A 145 58.39 -44.24 46.54
C GLY A 145 59.79 -43.66 46.47
#